data_AF-A0A835HF93-F1
#
_entry.id   AF-A0A835HF93-F1
#
_cell.length_a   1.000
_cell.length_b   1.000
_cell.length_c   1.000
_cell.angle_alpha   90.00
_cell.angle_beta   90.00
_cell.angle_gamma   90.00
#
_symmetry.space_group_name_H-M   'P 1'
#
loop_
_entity.id
_entity.type
_entity.pdbx_description
1 polymer ?
#
loop_
_entity_poly.entity_id
_entity_poly.type
_entity_poly.pdbx_seq_one_letter_code
_entity_poly.pdbx_strand_id
1 'polypeptide(L)'
;MYSSSLTKEERYDLMVELSKKCALRLSAELDYAIANRETTNGSTFPDVLTPKVGPAFDSVYAVELDIGTPPQPFFLELDTGGNLIWLQCAGCTECFGLNNGCNYEDFKSNTYEYLL
;
A
#
# COMPACT_ATOMS: atom_id res chain seq x y z
N MET A 1 -27.33 -3.59 -5.83
CA MET A 1 -26.22 -2.66 -5.57
C MET A 1 -26.85 -1.33 -5.19
N TYR A 2 -26.66 -0.92 -3.92
CA TYR A 2 -27.36 0.15 -3.17
C TYR A 2 -28.86 -0.04 -2.92
N SER A 3 -29.22 -0.27 -1.65
CA SER A 3 -30.62 -0.24 -1.21
C SER A 3 -31.08 1.21 -1.09
N SER A 4 -32.21 1.54 -1.74
CA SER A 4 -32.85 2.85 -1.61
C SER A 4 -33.46 3.08 -0.22
N SER A 5 -33.52 2.06 0.62
CA SER A 5 -34.09 2.12 1.97
C SER A 5 -33.18 2.73 3.03
N LEU A 6 -31.88 2.90 2.75
CA LEU A 6 -30.91 3.36 3.75
C LEU A 6 -30.83 4.89 3.80
N THR A 7 -30.79 5.41 5.02
CA THR A 7 -30.36 6.78 5.30
C THR A 7 -28.93 7.03 4.82
N LYS A 8 -28.51 8.29 4.80
CA LYS A 8 -27.13 8.64 4.38
C LYS A 8 -26.07 8.08 5.33
N GLU A 9 -26.37 8.08 6.63
CA GLU A 9 -25.48 7.57 7.68
C GLU A 9 -25.33 6.05 7.58
N GLU A 10 -26.44 5.31 7.54
CA GLU A 10 -26.40 3.85 7.37
C GLU A 10 -25.67 3.43 6.08
N ARG A 11 -25.81 4.23 5.02
CA ARG A 11 -25.09 3.99 3.76
C ARG A 11 -23.60 4.24 3.91
N TYR A 12 -23.19 5.29 4.61
CA TYR A 12 -21.79 5.58 4.87
C TYR A 12 -21.15 4.44 5.68
N ASP A 13 -21.81 4.00 6.75
CA ASP A 13 -21.32 2.91 7.60
C ASP A 13 -21.22 1.59 6.83
N LEU A 14 -22.23 1.26 6.01
CA LEU A 14 -22.19 0.10 5.14
C LEU A 14 -21.01 0.17 4.16
N MET A 15 -20.74 1.33 3.58
CA MET A 15 -19.59 1.51 2.67
C MET A 15 -18.26 1.33 3.39
N VAL A 16 -18.12 1.86 4.61
CA VAL A 16 -16.92 1.64 5.43
C VAL A 16 -16.75 0.15 5.76
N GLU A 17 -17.82 -0.56 6.13
CA GLU A 17 -17.77 -1.98 6.45
C GLU A 17 -17.40 -2.84 5.22
N LEU A 18 -18.01 -2.55 4.06
CA LEU A 18 -17.70 -3.25 2.81
C LEU A 18 -16.24 -3.03 2.40
N SER A 19 -15.74 -1.80 2.48
CA SER A 19 -14.34 -1.49 2.20
C SER A 19 -13.39 -2.28 3.12
N LYS A 20 -13.72 -2.39 4.42
CA LYS A 20 -12.92 -3.20 5.37
C LYS A 20 -12.89 -4.68 4.98
N LYS A 21 -14.04 -5.24 4.57
CA LYS A 21 -14.13 -6.63 4.09
C LYS A 21 -13.33 -6.85 2.81
N CYS A 22 -13.36 -5.90 1.87
CA CYS A 22 -12.56 -5.95 0.64
C CYS A 22 -11.06 -5.98 0.95
N ALA A 23 -10.56 -5.10 1.84
CA ALA A 23 -9.15 -5.10 2.23
C ALA A 23 -8.72 -6.41 2.92
N LEU A 24 -9.55 -6.94 3.84
CA LEU A 24 -9.28 -8.23 4.49
C LEU A 24 -9.24 -9.38 3.47
N ARG A 25 -10.13 -9.36 2.47
CA ARG A 25 -10.11 -10.34 1.38
C ARG A 25 -8.81 -10.28 0.58
N LEU A 26 -8.36 -9.10 0.19
CA LEU A 26 -7.10 -8.92 -0.55
C LEU A 26 -5.90 -9.45 0.25
N SER A 27 -5.84 -9.14 1.55
CA SER A 27 -4.80 -9.69 2.43
C SER A 27 -4.85 -11.22 2.51
N ALA A 28 -6.04 -11.81 2.66
CA ALA A 28 -6.18 -13.27 2.75
C ALA A 28 -5.84 -13.98 1.42
N GLU A 29 -6.20 -13.37 0.28
CA GLU A 29 -5.84 -13.88 -1.05
C GLU A 29 -4.31 -13.87 -1.24
N LEU A 30 -3.63 -12.82 -0.77
CA LEU A 30 -2.17 -12.76 -0.76
C LEU A 30 -1.54 -13.82 0.14
N ASP A 31 -2.01 -13.95 1.40
CA ASP A 31 -1.49 -14.95 2.34
C ASP A 31 -1.64 -16.36 1.75
N TYR A 32 -2.76 -16.64 1.09
CA TYR A 32 -2.97 -17.90 0.37
C TYR A 32 -1.99 -18.07 -0.81
N ALA A 33 -1.77 -17.03 -1.61
CA ALA A 33 -0.85 -17.06 -2.74
C ALA A 33 0.61 -17.29 -2.28
N ILE A 34 1.05 -16.64 -1.20
CA ILE A 34 2.37 -16.82 -0.61
C ILE A 34 2.54 -18.24 -0.07
N ALA A 35 1.53 -18.77 0.64
CA ALA A 35 1.57 -20.12 1.19
C ALA A 35 1.68 -21.22 0.12
N ASN A 36 1.18 -20.95 -1.10
CA ASN A 36 1.19 -21.89 -2.22
C ASN A 36 2.19 -21.51 -3.33
N ARG A 37 3.10 -20.57 -3.07
CA ARG A 37 4.07 -20.12 -4.06
C ARG A 37 5.08 -21.24 -4.34
N GLU A 38 5.05 -21.82 -5.54
CA GLU A 38 6.15 -22.67 -6.00
C GLU A 38 7.39 -21.81 -6.26
N THR A 39 8.52 -22.20 -5.66
CA THR A 39 9.85 -21.60 -5.88
C THR A 39 10.27 -21.79 -7.33
N THR A 40 9.86 -20.86 -8.20
CA THR A 40 10.44 -20.71 -9.52
C THR A 40 11.70 -19.86 -9.39
N ASN A 41 12.87 -20.45 -9.68
CA ASN A 41 14.19 -19.82 -9.63
C ASN A 41 14.40 -18.80 -10.77
N GLY A 42 13.44 -17.90 -10.98
CA GLY A 42 13.50 -16.83 -11.97
C GLY A 42 13.33 -15.47 -11.32
N SER A 43 14.26 -14.55 -11.57
CA SER A 43 14.10 -13.14 -11.24
C SER A 43 13.11 -12.49 -12.21
N THR A 44 11.85 -12.89 -12.16
CA THR A 44 10.76 -12.13 -12.77
C THR A 44 10.35 -11.06 -11.77
N PHE A 45 10.69 -9.80 -12.06
CA PHE A 45 9.94 -8.69 -11.50
C PHE A 45 8.48 -8.93 -11.88
N PRO A 46 7.56 -9.06 -10.94
CA PRO A 46 6.19 -9.37 -11.31
C PRO A 46 5.59 -8.16 -12.03
N ASP A 47 4.98 -8.38 -13.20
CA ASP A 47 4.21 -7.35 -13.93
C ASP A 47 3.04 -6.81 -13.08
N VAL A 48 2.67 -7.51 -12.00
CA VAL A 48 1.62 -7.15 -11.05
C VAL A 48 2.13 -7.34 -9.62
N LEU A 49 2.18 -6.27 -8.84
CA LEU A 49 2.42 -6.33 -7.40
C LEU A 49 1.12 -6.65 -6.67
N THR A 50 1.18 -7.60 -5.74
CA THR A 50 0.08 -7.94 -4.82
C THR A 50 0.53 -7.65 -3.38
N PRO A 51 0.66 -6.38 -2.97
CA PRO A 51 1.07 -6.05 -1.61
C PRO A 51 -0.05 -6.37 -0.62
N LYS A 52 0.34 -6.59 0.63
CA LYS A 52 -0.63 -6.75 1.72
C LYS A 52 -1.37 -5.43 1.92
N VAL A 53 -2.70 -5.49 1.98
CA VAL A 53 -3.56 -4.31 2.16
C VAL A 53 -4.33 -4.42 3.47
N GLY A 54 -4.13 -3.47 4.38
CA GLY A 54 -4.76 -3.50 5.70
C GLY A 54 -5.36 -2.16 6.09
N PRO A 55 -6.32 -2.14 7.05
CA PRO A 55 -6.77 -0.89 7.65
C PRO A 55 -5.62 -0.24 8.44
N ALA A 56 -5.46 1.07 8.30
CA ALA A 56 -4.49 1.86 9.05
C ALA A 56 -5.20 2.72 10.11
N PHE A 57 -5.56 3.96 9.76
CA PHE A 57 -6.27 4.91 10.62
C PHE A 57 -7.56 5.38 9.95
N ASP A 58 -8.64 5.53 10.72
CA ASP A 58 -9.96 5.96 10.25
C ASP A 58 -10.45 5.19 8.99
N SER A 59 -10.55 5.88 7.85
CA SER A 59 -10.97 5.35 6.55
C SER A 59 -9.81 5.09 5.59
N VAL A 60 -8.57 5.07 6.08
CA VAL A 60 -7.34 4.89 5.30
C VAL A 60 -6.90 3.44 5.31
N TYR A 61 -6.52 2.93 4.14
CA TYR A 61 -5.88 1.62 3.99
C TYR A 61 -4.39 1.83 3.72
N ALA A 62 -3.54 1.01 4.33
CA ALA A 62 -2.12 0.99 4.06
C ALA A 62 -1.72 -0.24 3.25
N VAL A 63 -0.70 -0.06 2.42
CA VAL A 63 0.01 -1.12 1.71
C VAL A 63 1.46 -1.19 2.18
N GLU A 64 1.99 -2.40 2.30
CA GLU A 64 3.40 -2.65 2.59
C GLU A 64 4.15 -2.90 1.28
N LEU A 65 5.14 -2.05 0.99
CA LEU A 65 5.92 -2.08 -0.24
C LEU A 65 7.40 -1.86 0.02
N ASP A 66 8.23 -2.63 -0.68
CA ASP A 66 9.67 -2.43 -0.75
C ASP A 66 10.03 -1.60 -1.99
N ILE A 67 10.81 -0.53 -1.80
CA ILE A 67 11.19 0.39 -2.88
C ILE A 67 12.71 0.51 -2.95
N GLY A 68 13.25 0.39 -4.17
CA GLY A 68 14.68 0.49 -4.47
C GLY A 68 15.45 -0.82 -4.30
N THR A 69 16.73 -0.80 -4.72
CA THR A 69 17.66 -1.93 -4.56
C THR A 69 18.93 -1.48 -3.81
N PRO A 70 19.31 -2.07 -2.67
CA PRO A 70 18.55 -3.08 -1.92
C PRO A 70 17.17 -2.57 -1.45
N PRO A 71 16.20 -3.47 -1.23
CA PRO A 71 14.85 -3.15 -0.76
C PRO A 71 14.82 -2.26 0.49
N GLN A 72 14.06 -1.16 0.44
CA GLN A 72 13.72 -0.33 1.60
C GLN A 72 12.20 -0.43 1.88
N PRO A 73 11.75 -0.88 3.08
CA PRO A 73 10.34 -1.12 3.36
C PRO A 73 9.57 0.15 3.75
N PHE A 74 8.34 0.28 3.25
CA PHE A 74 7.43 1.39 3.55
C PHE A 74 5.99 0.92 3.77
N PHE A 75 5.29 1.59 4.69
CA PHE A 75 3.83 1.59 4.74
C PHE A 75 3.32 2.83 4.02
N LEU A 76 2.59 2.65 2.93
CA LEU A 76 2.05 3.74 2.11
C LEU A 76 0.51 3.74 2.17
N GLU A 77 -0.10 4.92 2.09
CA GLU A 77 -1.55 5.05 1.94
C GLU A 77 -2.00 4.59 0.55
N LEU A 78 -3.07 3.80 0.51
CA LEU A 78 -3.71 3.35 -0.73
C LEU A 78 -4.79 4.34 -1.18
N ASP A 79 -4.40 5.29 -2.03
CA ASP A 79 -5.31 6.28 -2.61
C ASP A 79 -5.75 5.87 -4.02
N THR A 80 -7.01 5.45 -4.15
CA THR A 80 -7.61 5.11 -5.46
C THR A 80 -8.12 6.34 -6.23
N GLY A 81 -8.12 7.52 -5.60
CA GLY A 81 -8.51 8.80 -6.21
C GLY A 81 -7.35 9.57 -6.84
N GLY A 82 -6.09 9.19 -6.54
CA GLY A 82 -4.88 9.84 -7.01
C GLY A 82 -4.23 9.18 -8.23
N ASN A 83 -3.37 9.93 -8.92
CA ASN A 83 -2.47 9.43 -9.97
C ASN A 83 -0.98 9.59 -9.60
N LEU A 84 -0.69 10.05 -8.38
CA LEU A 84 0.66 10.27 -7.87
C LEU A 84 0.99 9.21 -6.84
N ILE A 85 2.14 8.55 -7.03
CA ILE A 85 2.78 7.73 -6.01
C ILE A 85 3.93 8.58 -5.47
N TRP A 86 3.94 8.81 -4.16
CA TRP A 86 4.96 9.61 -3.52
C TRP A 86 5.28 9.06 -2.13
N LEU A 87 6.49 9.36 -1.67
CA LEU A 87 6.97 9.06 -0.32
C LEU A 87 7.88 10.21 0.14
N GLN A 88 8.17 10.25 1.43
CA GLN A 88 9.09 11.26 1.99
C GLN A 88 10.54 10.81 1.80
N CYS A 89 11.36 11.61 1.15
CA CYS A 89 12.79 11.35 0.97
C CYS A 89 13.64 11.79 2.17
N ALA A 90 14.84 11.23 2.28
CA ALA A 90 15.86 11.69 3.21
C ALA A 90 16.27 13.13 2.86
N GLY A 91 16.55 13.95 3.89
CA GLY A 91 16.90 15.36 3.69
C GLY A 91 15.70 16.31 3.51
N CYS A 92 14.47 15.87 3.78
CA CYS A 92 13.31 16.76 3.86
C CYS A 92 13.55 17.90 4.87
N THR A 93 13.13 19.13 4.52
CA THR A 93 13.26 20.32 5.38
C THR A 93 12.06 20.47 6.31
N GLU A 94 10.86 20.15 5.79
CA GLU A 94 9.61 20.09 6.55
C GLU A 94 9.02 18.70 6.36
N CYS A 95 9.24 17.84 7.36
CA CYS A 95 8.93 16.42 7.29
C CYS A 95 7.67 16.08 8.09
N PHE A 96 6.90 15.12 7.62
CA PHE A 96 5.91 14.42 8.43
C PHE A 96 6.61 13.65 9.55
N GLY A 97 6.01 13.67 10.75
CA GLY A 97 6.45 12.87 11.89
C GLY A 97 6.14 11.40 11.66
N LEU A 98 7.09 10.66 11.09
CA LEU A 98 6.96 9.22 10.88
C LEU A 98 7.38 8.49 12.16
N ASN A 99 6.45 7.74 12.78
CA ASN A 99 6.79 6.83 13.86
C ASN A 99 7.71 5.73 13.30
N ASN A 100 8.89 5.55 13.91
CA ASN A 100 9.95 4.63 13.45
C ASN A 100 10.59 4.96 12.10
N GLY A 101 10.51 6.21 11.65
CA GLY A 101 11.42 6.85 10.69
C GLY A 101 11.86 5.98 9.50
N CYS A 102 11.15 6.08 8.38
CA CYS A 102 11.73 5.67 7.10
C CYS A 102 11.48 6.78 6.11
N ASN A 103 12.43 7.70 6.04
CA ASN A 103 12.60 8.53 4.87
C ASN A 103 13.32 7.69 3.83
N TYR A 104 12.89 7.74 2.57
CA TYR A 104 13.56 7.04 1.49
C TYR A 104 14.96 7.61 1.27
N GLU A 105 15.96 6.75 1.43
CA GLU A 105 17.36 7.08 1.24
C GLU A 105 17.75 6.72 -0.20
N ASP A 106 17.49 7.66 -1.12
CA ASP A 106 17.79 7.55 -2.54
C ASP A 106 19.25 7.15 -2.80
N PHE A 107 20.20 7.75 -2.06
CA PHE A 107 21.63 7.46 -2.14
C PHE A 107 22.02 6.03 -1.70
N LYS A 108 21.11 5.29 -1.05
CA LYS A 108 21.32 3.86 -0.72
C LYS A 108 20.76 2.93 -1.80
N SER A 109 20.02 3.44 -2.77
CA SER A 109 19.43 2.64 -3.83
C SER A 109 20.26 2.70 -5.12
N ASN A 110 20.73 1.56 -5.60
CA ASN A 110 21.47 1.47 -6.87
C ASN A 110 20.57 1.44 -8.11
N THR A 111 19.24 1.35 -7.92
CA THR A 111 18.23 1.46 -8.98
C THR A 111 17.50 2.81 -8.97
N TYR A 112 17.93 3.76 -8.14
CA TYR A 112 17.39 5.12 -8.16
C TYR A 112 17.94 5.90 -9.37
N GLU A 113 17.05 6.64 -10.03
CA GLU A 113 17.37 7.48 -11.17
C GLU A 113 16.55 8.78 -11.14
N TYR A 114 17.17 9.90 -11.48
CA TYR A 114 16.47 11.16 -11.67
C TYR A 114 15.70 11.15 -12.98
N LEU A 115 14.40 11.46 -12.94
CA LEU A 115 13.63 11.71 -14.14
C LEU A 115 13.94 13.13 -14.65
N LEU A 116 14.56 13.22 -15.82
CA LEU A 116 14.87 14.47 -16.52
C LEU A 116 13.73 14.87 -17.49
#